data_AF-A0A2K9NYV0-F1
#
_entry.id   AF-A0A2K9NYV0-F1
#
_cell.length_a   1.000
_cell.length_b   1.000
_cell.length_c   1.000
_cell.angle_alpha   90.00
_cell.angle_beta   90.00
_cell.angle_gamma   90.00
#
_symmetry.space_group_name_H-M   'P 1'
#
loop_
_entity.id
_entity.type
_entity.pdbx_description
1 polymer ?
#
loop_
_entity_poly.entity_id
_entity_poly.type
_entity_poly.pdbx_seq_one_letter_code
_entity_poly.pdbx_strand_id
1 'polypeptide(L)'
;MATKILGMEALTKLVEKIKAVTAAIPTKLSQLTNDSGYQTSSQVSTTVMNATKDLAAKTDVGTLTTLTTTAKNNLVAAINEIDEHQDSTASIVGGQAEIIDGLDARIGALTDLNTTAKGTIVAAINEVKTSADGKMTSAQVDSKITAAKAGLATETYVNNKVSSVYKYKGSKDTYASLPTTGNTVGDVWNVVDKNGQNFAWTGSAWDALGETIDLSGYMKNDALQEITAAEVEALFN
;
A
#
# COMPACT_ATOMS: atom_id res chain seq x y z
N MET A 1 -113.03 -9.39 -82.34
CA MET A 1 -111.99 -8.37 -82.04
C MET A 1 -111.43 -7.89 -83.37
N ALA A 2 -111.72 -6.66 -83.78
CA ALA A 2 -111.08 -6.07 -84.95
C ALA A 2 -109.65 -5.67 -84.56
N THR A 3 -108.65 -6.37 -85.11
CA THR A 3 -107.24 -6.01 -84.96
C THR A 3 -107.03 -4.64 -85.62
N LYS A 4 -106.88 -3.59 -84.82
CA LYS A 4 -106.59 -2.23 -85.28
C LYS A 4 -105.18 -2.22 -85.86
N ILE A 5 -105.07 -2.41 -87.18
CA ILE A 5 -103.81 -2.25 -87.91
C ILE A 5 -103.41 -0.77 -87.77
N LEU A 6 -102.24 -0.52 -87.17
CA LEU A 6 -101.67 0.82 -87.07
C LEU A 6 -101.50 1.39 -88.49
N GLY A 7 -102.16 2.52 -88.77
CA GLY A 7 -102.01 3.21 -90.05
C GLY A 7 -100.56 3.61 -90.32
N MET A 8 -100.22 3.79 -91.60
CA MET A 8 -98.86 4.05 -92.09
C MET A 8 -98.15 5.22 -91.37
N GLU A 9 -98.91 6.22 -90.92
CA GLU A 9 -98.41 7.35 -90.13
C GLU A 9 -97.94 6.94 -88.72
N ALA A 10 -98.67 6.03 -88.06
CA ALA A 10 -98.30 5.54 -86.74
C ALA A 10 -97.09 4.61 -86.78
N LEU A 11 -96.94 3.83 -87.87
CA LEU A 11 -95.75 3.03 -88.13
C LEU A 11 -94.51 3.92 -88.34
N THR A 12 -94.67 5.04 -89.06
CA THR A 12 -93.59 6.02 -89.28
C THR A 12 -93.15 6.66 -87.96
N LYS A 13 -94.10 7.10 -87.12
CA LYS A 13 -93.82 7.63 -85.77
C LYS A 13 -93.12 6.61 -84.86
N LEU A 14 -93.47 5.32 -84.98
CA LEU A 14 -92.79 4.25 -84.23
C LEU A 14 -91.35 4.05 -84.70
N VAL A 15 -91.11 4.02 -86.01
CA VAL A 15 -89.77 3.88 -86.59
C VAL A 15 -88.87 5.07 -86.22
N GLU A 16 -89.40 6.29 -86.25
CA GLU A 16 -88.68 7.49 -85.79
C GLU A 16 -88.34 7.42 -84.29
N LYS A 17 -89.27 6.98 -83.45
CA LYS A 17 -89.02 6.76 -82.02
C LYS A 17 -87.94 5.70 -81.78
N ILE A 18 -87.95 4.60 -82.52
CA ILE A 18 -86.93 3.54 -82.41
C ILE A 18 -85.56 4.10 -82.81
N LYS A 19 -85.45 4.80 -83.96
CA LYS A 19 -84.19 5.43 -84.39
C LYS A 19 -83.66 6.44 -83.37
N ALA A 20 -84.55 7.24 -82.78
CA ALA A 20 -84.19 8.20 -81.74
C ALA A 20 -83.67 7.50 -80.47
N VAL A 21 -84.29 6.38 -80.05
CA VAL A 21 -83.83 5.59 -78.90
C VAL A 21 -82.48 4.92 -79.19
N THR A 22 -82.29 4.33 -80.38
CA THR A 22 -81.01 3.70 -80.74
C THR A 22 -79.87 4.71 -80.81
N ALA A 23 -80.14 5.94 -81.24
CA ALA A 23 -79.15 7.03 -81.22
C ALA A 23 -78.80 7.53 -79.80
N ALA A 24 -79.71 7.32 -78.84
CA ALA A 24 -79.53 7.74 -77.44
C ALA A 24 -78.78 6.70 -76.59
N ILE A 25 -78.64 5.44 -77.04
CA ILE A 25 -77.87 4.42 -76.33
C ILE A 25 -76.37 4.67 -76.59
N PRO A 26 -75.55 4.90 -75.54
CA PRO A 26 -74.11 5.04 -75.70
C PRO A 26 -73.50 3.78 -76.34
N THR A 27 -72.82 3.94 -77.47
CA THR A 27 -72.12 2.87 -78.21
C THR A 27 -70.62 2.87 -77.96
N LYS A 28 -70.09 3.96 -77.38
CA LYS A 28 -68.69 4.10 -76.98
C LYS A 28 -68.63 4.47 -75.50
N LEU A 29 -67.59 3.99 -74.83
CA LEU A 29 -67.31 4.34 -73.43
C LEU A 29 -67.21 5.86 -73.22
N SER A 30 -66.74 6.61 -74.23
CA SER A 30 -66.67 8.09 -74.20
C SER A 30 -68.03 8.80 -74.25
N GLN A 31 -69.12 8.09 -74.56
CA GLN A 31 -70.49 8.62 -74.57
C GLN A 31 -71.20 8.39 -73.23
N LEU A 32 -70.60 7.63 -72.31
CA LEU A 32 -71.06 7.52 -70.94
C LEU A 32 -70.53 8.72 -70.15
N THR A 33 -71.44 9.60 -69.74
CA THR A 33 -71.13 10.63 -68.73
C THR A 33 -71.02 9.92 -67.39
N ASN A 34 -69.90 10.09 -66.67
CA ASN A 34 -69.75 9.59 -65.31
C ASN A 34 -70.95 10.07 -64.48
N ASP A 35 -71.75 9.15 -63.96
CA ASP A 35 -72.86 9.47 -63.09
C ASP A 35 -72.29 10.04 -61.79
N SER A 36 -72.91 11.12 -61.30
CA SER A 36 -72.34 12.03 -60.30
C SER A 36 -71.93 11.42 -58.95
N GLY A 37 -71.98 10.09 -58.78
CA GLY A 37 -71.60 9.35 -57.58
C GLY A 37 -70.20 8.71 -57.61
N TYR A 38 -69.52 8.58 -58.77
CA TYR A 38 -68.20 7.93 -58.86
C TYR A 38 -67.07 8.92 -59.14
N GLN A 39 -65.88 8.67 -58.58
CA GLN A 39 -64.70 9.51 -58.80
C GLN A 39 -63.98 9.13 -60.11
N THR A 40 -63.53 10.13 -60.87
CA THR A 40 -62.62 9.96 -62.01
C THR A 40 -61.18 9.73 -61.54
N SER A 41 -60.33 9.15 -62.39
CA SER A 41 -58.89 8.93 -62.08
C SER A 41 -58.15 10.21 -61.71
N SER A 42 -58.53 11.35 -62.30
CA SER A 42 -57.95 12.66 -61.97
C SER A 42 -58.35 13.15 -60.57
N GLN A 43 -59.62 12.93 -60.18
CA GLN A 43 -60.09 13.25 -58.83
C GLN A 43 -59.41 12.37 -57.77
N VAL A 44 -59.25 11.06 -58.05
CA VAL A 44 -58.52 10.13 -57.17
C VAL A 44 -57.05 10.57 -57.03
N SER A 45 -56.37 10.84 -58.16
CA SER A 45 -54.97 11.25 -58.17
C SER A 45 -54.73 12.56 -57.40
N THR A 46 -55.58 13.57 -57.61
CA THR A 46 -55.52 14.85 -56.87
C THR A 46 -55.75 14.66 -55.38
N THR A 47 -56.73 13.84 -55.00
CA THR A 47 -57.04 13.56 -53.59
C THR A 47 -55.87 12.86 -52.90
N VAL A 48 -55.28 11.84 -53.53
CA VAL A 48 -54.10 11.12 -53.02
C VAL A 48 -52.89 12.03 -52.94
N MET A 49 -52.61 12.84 -53.97
CA MET A 49 -51.49 13.80 -53.94
C MET A 49 -51.66 14.81 -52.80
N ASN A 50 -52.84 15.40 -52.63
CA ASN A 50 -53.08 16.36 -51.55
C ASN A 50 -52.94 15.71 -50.16
N ALA A 51 -53.43 14.47 -49.99
CA ALA A 51 -53.31 13.73 -48.73
C ALA A 51 -51.86 13.33 -48.39
N THR A 52 -51.01 13.12 -49.40
CA THR A 52 -49.61 12.66 -49.22
C THR A 52 -48.58 13.78 -49.33
N LYS A 53 -48.96 14.96 -49.84
CA LYS A 53 -48.07 16.11 -50.04
C LYS A 53 -47.31 16.49 -48.79
N ASP A 54 -47.99 16.51 -47.65
CA ASP A 54 -47.38 16.92 -46.38
C ASP A 54 -46.45 15.83 -45.84
N LEU A 55 -46.71 14.54 -46.12
CA LEU A 55 -45.85 13.44 -45.71
C LEU A 55 -44.46 13.53 -46.35
N ALA A 56 -44.40 13.95 -47.62
CA ALA A 56 -43.14 14.16 -48.34
C ALA A 56 -42.41 15.47 -47.93
N ALA A 57 -43.13 16.43 -47.36
CA ALA A 57 -42.62 17.74 -46.98
C ALA A 57 -42.30 17.88 -45.47
N LYS A 58 -42.56 16.85 -44.66
CA LYS A 58 -42.24 16.85 -43.23
C LYS A 58 -40.73 16.89 -43.02
N THR A 59 -40.20 18.09 -42.77
CA THR A 59 -38.78 18.35 -42.51
C THR A 59 -38.32 17.86 -41.15
N ASP A 60 -39.23 17.74 -40.18
CA ASP A 60 -38.92 17.48 -38.78
C ASP A 60 -38.34 16.08 -38.52
N VAL A 61 -38.49 15.16 -39.48
CA VAL A 61 -38.00 13.78 -39.40
C VAL A 61 -36.69 13.54 -40.18
N GLY A 62 -36.17 14.53 -40.92
CA GLY A 62 -34.92 14.42 -41.67
C GLY A 62 -34.93 13.35 -42.77
N THR A 63 -33.75 12.98 -43.29
CA THR A 63 -33.58 11.88 -44.27
C THR A 63 -32.72 10.75 -43.71
N LEU A 64 -32.91 9.53 -44.21
CA LEU A 64 -32.06 8.39 -43.85
C LEU A 64 -30.58 8.64 -44.16
N THR A 65 -30.30 9.38 -45.24
CA THR A 65 -28.94 9.76 -45.65
C THR A 65 -28.26 10.73 -44.69
N THR A 66 -29.02 11.51 -43.93
CA THR A 66 -28.49 12.49 -42.95
C THR A 66 -28.25 11.89 -41.56
N LEU A 67 -28.65 10.65 -41.30
CA LEU A 67 -28.29 9.96 -40.06
C LEU A 67 -26.79 9.64 -40.03
N THR A 68 -26.19 9.79 -38.84
CA THR A 68 -24.77 9.54 -38.60
C THR A 68 -24.48 8.11 -38.10
N THR A 69 -25.51 7.27 -37.99
CA THR A 69 -25.40 5.85 -37.65
C THR A 69 -24.74 5.06 -38.78
N THR A 70 -24.15 3.91 -38.46
CA THR A 70 -23.50 3.00 -39.42
C THR A 70 -24.55 2.20 -40.21
N ALA A 71 -25.59 1.71 -39.54
CA ALA A 71 -26.74 1.02 -40.09
C ALA A 71 -27.81 2.05 -40.53
N LYS A 72 -28.00 2.18 -41.85
CA LYS A 72 -28.93 3.13 -42.49
C LYS A 72 -29.84 2.49 -43.52
N ASN A 73 -30.22 1.24 -43.30
CA ASN A 73 -31.16 0.54 -44.19
C ASN A 73 -32.61 1.01 -43.96
N ASN A 74 -32.95 1.39 -42.73
CA ASN A 74 -34.20 2.02 -42.34
C ASN A 74 -34.02 2.71 -40.95
N LEU A 75 -35.04 3.44 -40.49
CA LEU A 75 -35.00 4.13 -39.18
C LEU A 75 -34.88 3.16 -38.00
N VAL A 76 -35.52 1.99 -38.06
CA VAL A 76 -35.46 0.97 -36.99
C VAL A 76 -34.04 0.43 -36.84
N ALA A 77 -33.34 0.18 -37.95
CA ALA A 77 -31.96 -0.29 -37.94
C ALA A 77 -31.02 0.74 -37.30
N ALA A 78 -31.21 2.02 -37.62
CA ALA A 78 -30.44 3.10 -37.00
C ALA A 78 -30.73 3.25 -35.49
N ILE A 79 -32.00 3.11 -35.09
CA ILE A 79 -32.41 3.15 -33.68
C ILE A 79 -31.82 1.97 -32.91
N ASN A 80 -31.88 0.75 -33.46
CA ASN A 80 -31.35 -0.44 -32.81
C ASN A 80 -29.83 -0.37 -32.63
N GLU A 81 -29.08 0.21 -33.57
CA GLU A 81 -27.64 0.44 -33.40
C GLU A 81 -27.34 1.36 -32.20
N ILE A 82 -28.13 2.43 -32.03
CA ILE A 82 -27.97 3.35 -30.90
C ILE A 82 -28.28 2.64 -29.58
N ASP A 83 -29.33 1.81 -29.54
CA ASP A 83 -29.71 1.00 -28.38
C ASP A 83 -28.59 0.03 -27.97
N GLU A 84 -28.02 -0.69 -28.94
CA GLU A 84 -26.87 -1.59 -28.72
C GLU A 84 -25.63 -0.86 -28.16
N HIS A 85 -25.35 0.37 -28.63
CA HIS A 85 -24.27 1.19 -28.09
C HIS A 85 -24.54 1.67 -26.66
N GLN A 86 -25.79 2.00 -26.33
CA GLN A 86 -26.19 2.40 -24.99
C GLN A 86 -26.04 1.23 -24.01
N ASP A 87 -26.48 0.02 -24.39
CA ASP A 87 -26.32 -1.20 -23.59
C ASP A 87 -24.85 -1.55 -23.38
N SER A 88 -24.03 -1.45 -24.44
CA SER A 88 -22.59 -1.65 -24.33
C SER A 88 -21.95 -0.67 -23.34
N THR A 89 -22.35 0.60 -23.36
CA THR A 89 -21.86 1.62 -22.43
C THR A 89 -22.26 1.31 -20.99
N ALA A 90 -23.52 0.91 -20.76
CA ALA A 90 -23.99 0.53 -19.44
C ALA A 90 -23.21 -0.68 -18.87
N SER A 91 -22.95 -1.69 -19.70
CA SER A 91 -22.14 -2.85 -19.32
C SER A 91 -20.69 -2.46 -18.98
N ILE A 92 -20.06 -1.59 -19.78
CA ILE A 92 -18.71 -1.08 -19.52
C ILE A 92 -18.65 -0.33 -18.19
N VAL A 93 -19.61 0.57 -17.92
CA VAL A 93 -19.67 1.34 -16.68
C VAL A 93 -19.88 0.42 -15.47
N GLY A 94 -20.75 -0.59 -15.60
CA GLY A 94 -20.94 -1.60 -14.55
C GLY A 94 -19.66 -2.36 -14.22
N GLY A 95 -18.95 -2.87 -15.24
CA GLY A 95 -17.66 -3.55 -15.03
C GLY A 95 -16.58 -2.64 -14.46
N GLN A 96 -16.55 -1.36 -14.84
CA GLN A 96 -15.64 -0.38 -14.24
C GLN A 96 -15.93 -0.16 -12.74
N ALA A 97 -17.20 -0.10 -12.34
CA ALA A 97 -17.58 0.03 -10.93
C ALA A 97 -17.12 -1.19 -10.11
N GLU A 98 -17.34 -2.41 -10.61
CA GLU A 98 -16.86 -3.64 -9.94
C GLU A 98 -15.33 -3.66 -9.76
N ILE A 99 -14.58 -3.20 -10.77
CA ILE A 99 -13.12 -3.09 -10.68
C ILE A 99 -12.71 -2.05 -9.62
N ILE A 100 -13.37 -0.89 -9.59
CA ILE A 100 -13.10 0.18 -8.61
C ILE A 100 -13.39 -0.31 -7.19
N ASP A 101 -14.54 -0.94 -6.97
CA ASP A 101 -14.92 -1.50 -5.68
C ASP A 101 -13.93 -2.57 -5.21
N GLY A 102 -13.46 -3.43 -6.14
CA GLY A 102 -12.43 -4.42 -5.85
C GLY A 102 -11.06 -3.81 -5.50
N LEU A 103 -10.70 -2.67 -6.12
CA LEU A 103 -9.50 -1.92 -5.77
C LEU A 103 -9.63 -1.26 -4.40
N ASP A 104 -10.78 -0.65 -4.11
CA ASP A 104 -11.09 -0.03 -2.81
C ASP A 104 -11.02 -1.05 -1.68
N ALA A 105 -11.63 -2.23 -1.85
CA ALA A 105 -11.58 -3.32 -0.87
C ALA A 105 -10.16 -3.85 -0.60
N ARG A 106 -9.30 -3.90 -1.62
CA ARG A 106 -7.90 -4.36 -1.48
C ARG A 106 -6.99 -3.32 -0.82
N ILE A 107 -7.22 -2.05 -1.09
CA ILE A 107 -6.43 -0.94 -0.57
C ILE A 107 -6.88 -0.56 0.85
N GLY A 108 -8.17 -0.71 1.15
CA GLY A 108 -8.80 -0.31 2.40
C GLY A 108 -9.07 1.19 2.49
N ALA A 109 -9.67 1.62 3.60
CA ALA A 109 -9.98 3.04 3.82
C ALA A 109 -8.74 3.81 4.29
N LEU A 110 -8.56 5.02 3.75
CA LEU A 110 -7.46 5.91 4.13
C LEU A 110 -7.50 6.32 5.61
N THR A 111 -8.69 6.30 6.22
CA THR A 111 -8.91 6.56 7.65
C THR A 111 -8.26 5.51 8.55
N ASP A 112 -8.13 4.28 8.05
CA ASP A 112 -7.66 3.11 8.82
C ASP A 112 -6.13 3.06 8.92
N LEU A 113 -5.42 3.87 8.13
CA LEU A 113 -3.98 4.05 8.27
C LEU A 113 -3.66 4.66 9.63
N ASN A 114 -2.57 4.20 10.25
CA ASN A 114 -2.08 4.76 11.53
C ASN A 114 -1.06 5.89 11.34
N THR A 115 -0.89 6.39 10.11
CA THR A 115 -0.03 7.53 9.76
C THR A 115 -0.71 8.85 10.13
N THR A 116 0.08 9.91 10.28
CA THR A 116 -0.45 11.26 10.50
C THR A 116 -0.96 11.87 9.19
N ALA A 117 -0.24 11.66 8.10
CA ALA A 117 -0.59 12.08 6.76
C ALA A 117 -1.56 11.07 6.13
N LYS A 118 -2.84 11.44 6.09
CA LYS A 118 -3.94 10.65 5.51
C LYS A 118 -4.66 11.40 4.37
N GLY A 119 -3.95 12.27 3.66
CA GLY A 119 -4.51 12.98 2.50
C GLY A 119 -4.56 12.11 1.23
N THR A 120 -3.57 11.22 1.09
CA THR A 120 -3.48 10.19 0.05
C THR A 120 -2.63 9.02 0.57
N ILE A 121 -2.72 7.86 -0.09
CA ILE A 121 -1.85 6.70 0.20
C ILE A 121 -0.37 7.06 -0.01
N VAL A 122 -0.06 7.88 -1.01
CA VAL A 122 1.30 8.35 -1.30
C VAL A 122 1.85 9.18 -0.14
N ALA A 123 1.03 10.08 0.42
CA ALA A 123 1.44 10.88 1.58
C ALA A 123 1.76 9.98 2.80
N ALA A 124 0.91 8.98 3.06
CA ALA A 124 1.13 8.01 4.14
C ALA A 124 2.40 7.16 3.92
N ILE A 125 2.63 6.66 2.70
CA ILE A 125 3.84 5.89 2.35
C ILE A 125 5.09 6.73 2.53
N ASN A 126 5.07 8.00 2.09
CA ASN A 126 6.21 8.90 2.24
C ASN A 126 6.53 9.22 3.71
N GLU A 127 5.52 9.31 4.58
CA GLU A 127 5.72 9.43 6.04
C GLU A 127 6.43 8.19 6.62
N VAL A 128 5.94 6.99 6.27
CA VAL A 128 6.56 5.73 6.72
C VAL A 128 7.99 5.59 6.21
N LYS A 129 8.23 5.94 4.93
CA LYS A 129 9.56 5.93 4.33
C LYS A 129 10.51 6.87 5.08
N THR A 130 10.09 8.10 5.35
CA THR A 130 10.88 9.08 6.11
C THR A 130 11.20 8.55 7.50
N SER A 131 10.23 7.95 8.19
CA SER A 131 10.43 7.36 9.52
C SER A 131 11.40 6.16 9.49
N ALA A 132 11.38 5.37 8.42
CA ALA A 132 12.32 4.27 8.23
C ALA A 132 13.73 4.77 7.92
N ASP A 133 13.87 5.77 7.05
CA ASP A 133 15.15 6.39 6.69
C ASP A 133 15.80 7.14 7.85
N GLY A 134 14.99 7.69 8.77
CA GLY A 134 15.47 8.37 9.97
C GLY A 134 16.08 7.44 11.03
N LYS A 135 15.93 6.11 10.89
CA LYS A 135 16.55 5.14 11.80
C LYS A 135 18.04 5.00 11.48
N MET A 136 18.85 4.85 12.52
CA MET A 136 20.28 4.63 12.35
C MET A 136 20.55 3.32 11.62
N THR A 137 21.41 3.37 10.61
CA THR A 137 21.95 2.18 9.94
C THR A 137 22.89 1.41 10.86
N SER A 138 23.10 0.12 10.60
CA SER A 138 24.04 -0.71 11.38
C SER A 138 25.43 -0.09 11.44
N ALA A 139 25.94 0.47 10.34
CA ALA A 139 27.24 1.14 10.31
C ALA A 139 27.30 2.38 11.22
N GLN A 140 26.21 3.16 11.29
CA GLN A 140 26.13 4.29 12.21
C GLN A 140 26.06 3.83 13.67
N VAL A 141 25.34 2.74 13.95
CA VAL A 141 25.29 2.11 15.28
C VAL A 141 26.67 1.62 15.69
N ASP A 142 27.36 0.89 14.81
CA ASP A 142 28.72 0.37 15.04
C ASP A 142 29.72 1.49 15.26
N SER A 143 29.62 2.58 14.50
CA SER A 143 30.43 3.77 14.69
C SER A 143 30.21 4.41 16.06
N LYS A 144 28.94 4.59 16.49
CA LYS A 144 28.63 5.13 17.82
C LYS A 144 29.11 4.20 18.95
N ILE A 145 28.95 2.88 18.79
CA ILE A 145 29.44 1.89 19.77
C ILE A 145 30.96 1.95 19.86
N THR A 146 31.65 2.05 18.73
CA THR A 146 33.12 2.15 18.68
C THR A 146 33.60 3.42 19.35
N ALA A 147 32.97 4.56 19.06
CA ALA A 147 33.26 5.84 19.70
C ALA A 147 33.03 5.78 21.23
N ALA A 148 31.93 5.18 21.68
CA ALA A 148 31.65 4.99 23.10
C ALA A 148 32.68 4.08 23.79
N LYS A 149 33.13 3.02 23.12
CA LYS A 149 34.16 2.11 23.65
C LYS A 149 35.53 2.76 23.81
N ALA A 150 35.87 3.75 22.98
CA ALA A 150 37.17 4.42 23.03
C ALA A 150 37.44 5.16 24.36
N GLY A 151 36.39 5.58 25.08
CA GLY A 151 36.51 6.24 26.39
C GLY A 151 36.61 5.28 27.57
N LEU A 152 36.47 3.97 27.36
CA LEU A 152 36.49 2.97 28.42
C LEU A 152 37.91 2.42 28.63
N ALA A 153 38.26 2.13 29.88
CA ALA A 153 39.51 1.44 30.17
C ALA A 153 39.49 0.03 29.56
N THR A 154 40.57 -0.35 28.88
CA THR A 154 40.71 -1.71 28.35
C THR A 154 41.04 -2.68 29.47
N GLU A 155 40.63 -3.93 29.32
CA GLU A 155 41.00 -5.01 30.25
C GLU A 155 42.51 -5.09 30.45
N THR A 156 43.30 -4.94 29.37
CA THR A 156 44.76 -4.88 29.44
C THR A 156 45.26 -3.71 30.30
N TYR A 157 44.71 -2.50 30.14
CA TYR A 157 45.13 -1.35 30.96
C TYR A 157 44.84 -1.59 32.44
N VAL A 158 43.65 -2.09 32.76
CA VAL A 158 43.26 -2.41 34.14
C VAL A 158 44.17 -3.51 34.71
N ASN A 159 44.38 -4.60 33.97
CA ASN A 159 45.23 -5.71 34.41
C ASN A 159 46.69 -5.26 34.63
N ASN A 160 47.22 -4.37 33.78
CA ASN A 160 48.56 -3.80 33.95
C ASN A 160 48.68 -2.89 35.18
N LYS A 161 47.62 -2.16 35.55
CA LYS A 161 47.62 -1.35 36.78
C LYS A 161 47.45 -2.18 38.05
N VAL A 162 46.71 -3.28 37.96
CA VAL A 162 46.42 -4.16 39.11
C VAL A 162 47.53 -5.20 39.33
N SER A 163 48.35 -5.51 38.32
CA SER A 163 49.49 -6.42 38.45
C SER A 163 50.64 -5.87 39.31
N SER A 164 50.78 -4.54 39.42
CA SER A 164 51.81 -3.91 40.25
C SER A 164 51.44 -3.79 41.73
N VAL A 165 50.25 -4.25 42.14
CA VAL A 165 49.74 -4.09 43.50
C VAL A 165 49.78 -5.42 44.23
N TYR A 166 50.15 -5.38 45.51
CA TYR A 166 50.03 -6.52 46.40
C TYR A 166 48.56 -6.80 46.73
N LYS A 167 48.12 -8.04 46.49
CA LYS A 167 46.73 -8.52 46.61
C LYS A 167 46.61 -9.42 47.82
N TYR A 168 46.11 -8.90 48.94
CA TYR A 168 45.89 -9.72 50.12
C TYR A 168 44.87 -10.84 49.85
N LYS A 169 45.25 -12.08 50.15
CA LYS A 169 44.47 -13.29 49.88
C LYS A 169 43.86 -13.91 51.14
N GLY A 170 44.31 -13.46 52.31
CA GLY A 170 43.91 -13.98 53.62
C GLY A 170 45.10 -14.46 54.43
N SER A 171 44.81 -15.32 55.42
CA SER A 171 45.80 -15.92 56.30
C SER A 171 45.94 -17.42 56.07
N LYS A 172 47.15 -17.94 56.27
CA LYS A 172 47.45 -19.36 56.40
C LYS A 172 48.07 -19.61 57.76
N ASP A 173 47.73 -20.75 58.36
CA ASP A 173 48.29 -21.13 59.66
C ASP A 173 49.80 -21.34 59.56
N THR A 174 50.25 -21.96 58.47
CA THR A 174 51.68 -22.28 58.25
C THR A 174 52.17 -21.92 56.85
N TYR A 175 53.49 -21.69 56.71
CA TYR A 175 54.12 -21.44 55.41
C TYR A 175 53.88 -22.57 54.40
N ALA A 176 53.88 -23.83 54.86
CA ALA A 176 53.61 -25.00 54.01
C ALA A 176 52.16 -25.05 53.47
N SER A 177 51.25 -24.27 54.07
CA SER A 177 49.85 -24.18 53.64
C SER A 177 49.62 -23.14 52.53
N LEU A 178 50.66 -22.43 52.10
CA LEU A 178 50.59 -21.51 50.97
C LEU A 178 50.34 -22.28 49.68
N PRO A 179 49.46 -21.81 48.78
CA PRO A 179 49.18 -22.51 47.53
C PRO A 179 50.44 -22.64 46.67
N THR A 180 50.60 -23.77 46.00
CA THR A 180 51.73 -24.07 45.11
C THR A 180 51.39 -23.87 43.62
N THR A 181 50.10 -23.75 43.28
CA THR A 181 49.59 -23.54 41.93
C THR A 181 48.47 -22.51 41.94
N GLY A 182 48.19 -21.90 40.78
CA GLY A 182 47.12 -20.89 40.65
C GLY A 182 47.45 -19.51 41.25
N ASN A 183 48.70 -19.28 41.65
CA ASN A 183 49.15 -17.98 42.17
C ASN A 183 49.39 -16.98 41.04
N THR A 184 49.02 -15.72 41.27
CA THR A 184 49.37 -14.59 40.39
C THR A 184 50.44 -13.75 41.06
N VAL A 185 51.35 -13.16 40.27
CA VAL A 185 52.33 -12.19 40.79
C VAL A 185 51.61 -11.11 41.62
N GLY A 186 52.15 -10.86 42.80
CA GLY A 186 51.60 -9.91 43.76
C GLY A 186 50.51 -10.46 44.69
N ASP A 187 50.07 -11.71 44.57
CA ASP A 187 49.26 -12.34 45.61
C ASP A 187 50.02 -12.33 46.95
N VAL A 188 49.37 -11.93 48.05
CA VAL A 188 49.99 -11.84 49.39
C VAL A 188 49.17 -12.62 50.41
N TRP A 189 49.82 -13.50 51.16
CA TRP A 189 49.23 -14.19 52.30
C TRP A 189 49.93 -13.78 53.59
N ASN A 190 49.14 -13.65 54.65
CA ASN A 190 49.66 -13.57 56.01
C ASN A 190 49.91 -14.98 56.56
N VAL A 191 51.06 -15.25 57.17
CA VAL A 191 51.41 -16.57 57.73
C VAL A 191 51.52 -16.50 59.25
N VAL A 192 50.61 -17.18 59.94
CA VAL A 192 50.42 -17.06 61.40
C VAL A 192 51.61 -17.63 62.19
N ASP A 193 52.11 -18.82 61.83
CA ASP A 193 53.26 -19.46 62.49
C ASP A 193 54.60 -18.73 62.26
N LYS A 194 54.61 -17.71 61.41
CA LYS A 194 55.73 -16.78 61.18
C LYS A 194 55.42 -15.40 61.76
N ASN A 195 54.79 -15.33 62.92
CA ASN A 195 54.45 -14.08 63.61
C ASN A 195 53.59 -13.12 62.77
N GLY A 196 52.78 -13.65 61.84
CA GLY A 196 52.01 -12.83 60.91
C GLY A 196 52.84 -12.20 59.79
N GLN A 197 53.99 -12.80 59.44
CA GLN A 197 54.79 -12.36 58.30
C GLN A 197 53.98 -12.48 57.01
N ASN A 198 53.98 -11.40 56.23
CA ASN A 198 53.39 -11.40 54.90
C ASN A 198 54.36 -11.99 53.89
N PHE A 199 53.84 -12.86 53.03
CA PHE A 199 54.58 -13.44 51.92
C PHE A 199 53.89 -13.11 50.59
N ALA A 200 54.65 -12.56 49.65
CA ALA A 200 54.18 -12.21 48.31
C ALA A 200 54.65 -13.22 47.26
N TRP A 201 53.77 -13.60 46.34
CA TRP A 201 54.16 -14.43 45.21
C TRP A 201 54.88 -13.61 44.16
N THR A 202 56.13 -13.98 43.86
CA THR A 202 56.97 -13.29 42.87
C THR A 202 56.71 -13.73 41.43
N GLY A 203 55.93 -14.80 41.25
CA GLY A 203 55.78 -15.51 39.97
C GLY A 203 56.42 -16.89 39.99
N SER A 204 57.43 -17.09 40.84
CA SER A 204 58.13 -18.36 40.98
C SER A 204 58.22 -18.87 42.42
N ALA A 205 58.18 -17.98 43.42
CA ALA A 205 58.28 -18.34 44.83
C ALA A 205 57.52 -17.35 45.72
N TRP A 206 57.29 -17.75 46.97
CA TRP A 206 56.83 -16.86 48.04
C TRP A 206 58.02 -16.10 48.63
N ASP A 207 57.98 -14.78 48.58
CA ASP A 207 58.99 -13.87 49.11
C ASP A 207 58.48 -13.19 50.38
N ALA A 208 59.31 -13.13 51.42
CA ALA A 208 58.93 -12.55 52.69
C ALA A 208 59.01 -11.02 52.62
N LEU A 209 57.90 -10.32 52.92
CA LEU A 209 57.84 -8.85 52.91
C LEU A 209 58.31 -8.22 54.23
N GLY A 210 59.16 -8.91 54.97
CA GLY A 210 59.60 -8.56 56.30
C GLY A 210 60.50 -9.64 56.87
N GLU A 211 61.23 -9.27 57.90
CA GLU A 211 62.23 -10.12 58.53
C GLU A 211 62.08 -10.05 60.04
N THR A 212 62.31 -11.18 60.71
CA THR A 212 62.51 -11.20 62.15
C THR A 212 63.96 -10.82 62.42
N ILE A 213 64.18 -9.69 63.08
CA ILE A 213 65.53 -9.28 63.50
C ILE A 213 65.89 -10.11 64.73
N ASP A 214 66.99 -10.85 64.66
CA ASP A 214 67.56 -11.55 65.81
C ASP A 214 68.24 -10.53 66.73
N LEU A 215 67.62 -10.29 67.87
CA LEU A 215 68.13 -9.41 68.93
C LEU A 215 68.78 -10.17 70.08
N SER A 216 68.93 -11.50 69.97
CA SER A 216 69.47 -12.33 71.05
C SER A 216 70.91 -11.96 71.44
N GLY A 217 71.69 -11.39 70.51
CA GLY A 217 73.04 -10.89 70.75
C GLY A 217 73.13 -9.51 71.41
N TYR A 218 72.00 -8.81 71.59
CA TYR A 218 71.96 -7.50 72.22
C TYR A 218 71.57 -7.61 73.70
N MET A 219 72.18 -6.77 74.54
CA MET A 219 71.77 -6.67 75.94
C MET A 219 70.34 -6.14 76.02
N LYS A 220 69.50 -6.83 76.79
CA LYS A 220 68.15 -6.36 77.08
C LYS A 220 68.21 -5.11 77.96
N ASN A 221 67.22 -4.24 77.84
CA ASN A 221 67.16 -3.00 78.62
C ASN A 221 67.10 -3.25 80.14
N ASP A 222 66.49 -4.36 80.54
CA ASP A 222 66.43 -4.81 81.95
C ASP A 222 67.74 -5.40 82.48
N ALA A 223 68.70 -5.69 81.59
CA ALA A 223 70.05 -6.13 81.94
C ALA A 223 71.05 -4.96 82.06
N LEU A 224 70.65 -3.73 81.69
CA LEU A 224 71.44 -2.54 81.95
C LEU A 224 71.35 -2.18 83.44
N GLN A 225 72.46 -2.28 84.15
CA GLN A 225 72.59 -1.80 85.53
C GLN A 225 73.26 -0.43 85.51
N GLU A 226 72.72 0.51 86.29
CA GLU A 226 73.35 1.82 86.50
C GLU A 226 74.63 1.63 87.32
N ILE A 227 75.75 2.18 86.83
CA ILE A 227 77.03 2.08 87.54
C ILE A 227 76.93 2.81 88.89
N THR A 228 77.28 2.12 89.97
CA THR A 228 77.24 2.73 91.31
C THR A 228 78.49 3.56 91.58
N ALA A 229 78.39 4.56 92.45
CA ALA A 229 79.54 5.39 92.85
C ALA A 229 80.72 4.56 93.39
N ALA A 230 80.42 3.45 94.10
CA ALA A 230 81.43 2.53 94.62
C ALA A 230 82.17 1.76 93.52
N GLU A 231 81.48 1.36 92.46
CA GLU A 231 82.10 0.69 91.30
C GLU A 231 82.97 1.65 90.49
N VAL A 232 82.60 2.95 90.41
CA VAL A 232 83.44 3.99 89.80
C VAL A 232 84.73 4.21 90.60
N GLU A 233 84.62 4.28 91.93
CA GLU A 233 85.76 4.55 92.81
C GLU A 233 86.77 3.39 92.84
N ALA A 234 86.32 2.16 92.58
CA ALA A 234 87.17 0.97 92.44
C ALA A 234 87.97 0.90 91.11
N LEU A 235 87.65 1.72 90.11
CA LEU A 235 88.37 1.74 88.82
C LEU A 235 89.60 2.65 88.79
N PHE A 236 89.73 3.54 89.79
CA PHE A 236 90.79 4.56 89.86
C PHE A 236 91.75 4.39 91.05
N ASN A 237 91.62 3.30 91.82
CA ASN A 237 92.51 2.88 92.91
C ASN A 237 93.28 1.61 92.53
#